data_AF-A0A832QBY5-F1
#
_entry.id   AF-A0A832QBY5-F1
#
_cell.length_a   1.000
_cell.length_b   1.000
_cell.length_c   1.000
_cell.angle_alpha   90.00
_cell.angle_beta   90.00
_cell.angle_gamma   90.00
#
_symmetry.space_group_name_H-M   'P 1'
#
loop_
_entity.id
_entity.type
_entity.pdbx_description
1 polymer ?
#
loop_
_entity_poly.entity_id
_entity_poly.type
_entity_poly.pdbx_seq_one_letter_code
_entity_poly.pdbx_strand_id
1 'polypeptide(L)'
;MCNFLKNIFSSNSIQTTPFFTFYQKLASWKSAKVFPYSFNLPEAISMPESFWSDVIKIYRMTDADGRERAISVWYADKELIVTSVTKGDETSVVTKDSIHIRYVPHPTKKAYYRKEVLVNDKKVKQTEVFHERVPKKIEINYLFNMHTHPKEVGIDGMTRYSFFSVQDIRSLISSKAIMTGLVTDKLWFLVRTSETSDYIPYNDGDILTVEGLKNDMKLGVYCADFNRKAIRQ
;
A
#
# COMPACT_ATOMS: atom_id res chain seq x y z
N MET A 1 -30.34 25.30 -4.49
CA MET A 1 -29.92 24.56 -5.70
C MET A 1 -28.46 24.80 -6.11
N CYS A 2 -27.83 25.94 -5.81
CA CYS A 2 -26.45 26.24 -6.23
C CYS A 2 -25.30 25.59 -5.42
N ASN A 3 -25.54 24.98 -4.26
CA ASN A 3 -24.47 24.31 -3.48
C ASN A 3 -24.20 22.86 -3.92
N PHE A 4 -25.16 22.22 -4.60
CA PHE A 4 -24.99 20.84 -5.08
C PHE A 4 -24.05 20.77 -6.29
N LEU A 5 -24.17 21.74 -7.21
CA LEU A 5 -23.26 21.86 -8.36
C LEU A 5 -21.84 22.30 -7.95
N LYS A 6 -21.69 23.11 -6.90
CA LYS A 6 -20.36 23.46 -6.36
C LYS A 6 -19.58 22.25 -5.86
N ASN A 7 -20.24 21.26 -5.26
CA ASN A 7 -19.60 20.04 -4.77
C ASN A 7 -19.30 19.01 -5.87
N ILE A 8 -19.98 19.09 -7.01
CA ILE A 8 -19.70 18.23 -8.17
C ILE A 8 -18.45 18.73 -8.92
N PHE A 9 -18.24 20.05 -8.99
CA PHE A 9 -17.12 20.67 -9.72
C PHE A 9 -15.90 21.05 -8.87
N SER A 10 -15.95 20.93 -7.54
CA SER A 10 -14.78 21.14 -6.66
C SER A 10 -13.81 19.95 -6.59
N SER A 11 -14.10 18.84 -7.30
CA SER A 11 -13.35 17.59 -7.15
C SER A 11 -12.12 17.40 -8.07
N ASN A 12 -11.79 18.39 -8.93
CA ASN A 12 -10.76 18.25 -9.96
C ASN A 12 -9.49 19.12 -9.82
N SER A 13 -9.26 19.82 -8.69
CA SER A 13 -8.09 20.72 -8.58
C SER A 13 -6.81 20.09 -7.99
N ILE A 14 -6.89 18.93 -7.33
CA ILE A 14 -5.72 18.32 -6.68
C ILE A 14 -4.90 17.53 -7.70
N GLN A 15 -3.64 17.92 -7.89
CA GLN A 15 -2.72 17.25 -8.81
C GLN A 15 -2.52 15.80 -8.38
N THR A 16 -2.97 14.86 -9.22
CA THR A 16 -2.98 13.43 -8.90
C THR A 16 -1.89 12.72 -9.68
N THR A 17 -1.02 11.99 -8.98
CA THR A 17 0.04 11.17 -9.57
C THR A 17 -0.40 9.71 -9.60
N PRO A 18 -0.38 9.03 -10.76
CA PRO A 18 -0.58 7.59 -10.81
C PRO A 18 0.46 6.87 -9.95
N PHE A 19 0.04 5.85 -9.19
CA PHE A 19 0.95 5.12 -8.31
C PHE A 19 2.17 4.60 -9.04
N PHE A 20 2.03 4.17 -10.31
CA PHE A 20 3.17 3.71 -11.10
C PHE A 20 4.26 4.79 -11.25
N THR A 21 3.87 6.05 -11.53
CA THR A 21 4.80 7.18 -11.61
C THR A 21 5.43 7.48 -10.25
N PHE A 22 4.65 7.39 -9.17
CA PHE A 22 5.18 7.55 -7.82
C PHE A 22 6.16 6.43 -7.44
N TYR A 23 5.84 5.18 -7.79
CA TYR A 23 6.71 4.02 -7.62
C TYR A 23 8.05 4.20 -8.32
N GLN A 24 8.08 4.67 -9.57
CA GLN A 24 9.35 4.90 -10.27
C GLN A 24 10.26 5.87 -9.50
N LYS A 25 9.68 6.88 -8.84
CA LYS A 25 10.41 7.78 -7.94
C LYS A 25 10.85 7.06 -6.66
N LEU A 26 9.98 6.27 -6.02
CA LEU A 26 10.33 5.47 -4.84
C LEU A 26 11.49 4.50 -5.13
N ALA A 27 11.47 3.83 -6.29
CA ALA A 27 12.49 2.91 -6.73
C ALA A 27 13.83 3.61 -6.98
N SER A 28 13.81 4.81 -7.59
CA SER A 28 15.03 5.59 -7.81
C SER A 28 15.63 6.09 -6.49
N TRP A 29 14.81 6.60 -5.57
CA TRP A 29 15.26 7.02 -4.23
C TRP A 29 15.84 5.84 -3.44
N LYS A 30 15.17 4.69 -3.46
CA LYS A 30 15.65 3.45 -2.81
C LYS A 30 17.00 3.01 -3.39
N SER A 31 17.15 3.05 -4.71
CA SER A 31 18.40 2.66 -5.39
C SER A 31 19.55 3.61 -5.05
N ALA A 32 19.25 4.92 -4.93
CA ALA A 32 20.20 5.94 -4.51
C ALA A 32 20.42 5.99 -2.99
N LYS A 33 19.69 5.19 -2.21
CA LYS A 33 19.71 5.17 -0.73
C LYS A 33 19.41 6.54 -0.12
N VAL A 34 18.49 7.29 -0.73
CA VAL A 34 18.03 8.60 -0.23
C VAL A 34 16.54 8.56 0.06
N PHE A 35 16.09 9.47 0.93
CA PHE A 35 14.68 9.73 1.15
C PHE A 35 14.24 10.97 0.38
N PRO A 36 12.98 11.04 -0.08
CA PRO A 36 12.46 12.21 -0.76
C PRO A 36 12.36 13.42 0.17
N TYR A 37 12.55 14.63 -0.36
CA TYR A 37 12.12 15.82 0.37
C TYR A 37 10.60 15.88 0.45
N SER A 38 10.07 16.55 1.48
CA SER A 38 8.63 16.73 1.67
C SER A 38 7.94 17.32 0.44
N PHE A 39 8.56 18.27 -0.27
CA PHE A 39 8.00 18.87 -1.49
C PHE A 39 8.08 17.97 -2.74
N ASN A 40 8.83 16.86 -2.70
CA ASN A 40 8.83 15.90 -3.81
C ASN A 40 7.64 14.94 -3.78
N LEU A 41 6.96 14.87 -2.64
CA LEU A 41 5.83 14.00 -2.43
C LEU A 41 4.57 14.55 -3.13
N PRO A 42 3.83 13.73 -3.89
CA PRO A 42 2.65 14.19 -4.63
C PRO A 42 1.52 14.61 -3.68
N GLU A 43 0.65 15.52 -4.11
CA GLU A 43 -0.53 15.91 -3.33
C GLU A 43 -1.56 14.78 -3.24
N ALA A 44 -1.74 14.03 -4.33
CA ALA A 44 -2.57 12.84 -4.34
C ALA A 44 -1.97 11.71 -5.17
N ILE A 45 -2.28 10.47 -4.79
CA ILE A 45 -1.84 9.24 -5.45
C ILE A 45 -3.07 8.44 -5.89
N SER A 46 -3.15 8.08 -7.17
CA SER A 46 -4.20 7.17 -7.67
C SER A 46 -3.69 5.74 -7.76
N MET A 47 -4.42 4.81 -7.13
CA MET A 47 -4.14 3.37 -7.19
C MET A 47 -4.96 2.71 -8.31
N PRO A 48 -4.44 1.66 -8.97
CA PRO A 48 -5.20 0.90 -9.95
C PRO A 48 -6.36 0.13 -9.30
N GLU A 49 -7.43 -0.13 -10.05
CA GLU A 49 -8.61 -0.86 -9.57
C GLU A 49 -8.26 -2.25 -9.01
N SER A 50 -7.32 -2.95 -9.64
CA SER A 50 -6.88 -4.28 -9.16
C SER A 50 -6.29 -4.22 -7.74
N PHE A 51 -5.55 -3.16 -7.43
CA PHE A 51 -5.02 -2.96 -6.07
C PHE A 51 -6.15 -2.77 -5.07
N TRP A 52 -7.16 -1.96 -5.42
CA TRP A 52 -8.32 -1.78 -4.54
C TRP A 52 -9.10 -3.06 -4.32
N SER A 53 -9.28 -3.87 -5.38
CA SER A 53 -9.94 -5.17 -5.26
C SER A 53 -9.26 -6.06 -4.23
N ASP A 54 -7.93 -6.15 -4.28
CA ASP A 54 -7.15 -6.95 -3.33
C ASP A 54 -7.18 -6.36 -1.91
N VAL A 55 -7.00 -5.05 -1.75
CA VAL A 55 -7.05 -4.38 -0.45
C VAL A 55 -8.42 -4.54 0.22
N ILE A 56 -9.51 -4.31 -0.51
CA ILE A 56 -10.88 -4.46 0.00
C ILE A 56 -11.15 -5.91 0.38
N LYS A 57 -10.64 -6.87 -0.40
CA LYS A 57 -10.75 -8.29 -0.06
C LYS A 57 -10.06 -8.60 1.27
N ILE A 58 -8.83 -8.13 1.48
CA ILE A 58 -8.07 -8.35 2.72
C ILE A 58 -8.72 -7.63 3.91
N TYR A 59 -9.22 -6.41 3.71
CA TYR A 59 -10.02 -5.69 4.70
C TYR A 59 -11.25 -6.51 5.13
N ARG A 60 -12.06 -6.99 4.18
CA ARG A 60 -13.25 -7.81 4.47
C ARG A 60 -12.89 -9.09 5.22
N MET A 61 -11.76 -9.70 4.88
CA MET A 61 -11.26 -10.87 5.61
C MET A 61 -10.89 -10.54 7.06
N THR A 62 -10.32 -9.34 7.32
CA THR A 62 -10.00 -8.82 8.66
C THR A 62 -11.26 -8.48 9.45
N ASP A 63 -12.22 -7.84 8.81
CA ASP A 63 -13.50 -7.50 9.41
C ASP A 63 -14.32 -8.74 9.82
N ALA A 64 -14.20 -9.82 9.04
CA ALA A 64 -14.94 -11.05 9.27
C ALA A 64 -14.42 -11.89 10.46
N ASP A 65 -13.10 -11.94 10.67
CA ASP A 65 -12.49 -12.80 11.70
C ASP A 65 -11.76 -12.05 12.82
N GLY A 66 -11.66 -10.73 12.73
CA GLY A 66 -10.98 -9.89 13.71
C GLY A 66 -9.46 -10.07 13.76
N ARG A 67 -8.85 -10.75 12.79
CA ARG A 67 -7.41 -11.05 12.79
C ARG A 67 -6.64 -10.07 11.92
N GLU A 68 -5.64 -9.42 12.49
CA GLU A 68 -4.72 -8.61 11.71
C GLU A 68 -4.02 -9.43 10.62
N ARG A 69 -3.75 -8.79 9.49
CA ARG A 69 -3.06 -9.40 8.35
C ARG A 69 -1.89 -8.54 7.95
N ALA A 70 -0.75 -9.18 7.71
CA ALA A 70 0.38 -8.54 7.07
C ALA A 70 0.25 -8.68 5.55
N ILE A 71 0.62 -7.62 4.85
CA ILE A 71 0.44 -7.45 3.43
C ILE A 71 1.76 -7.00 2.83
N SER A 72 2.27 -7.73 1.85
CA SER A 72 3.43 -7.27 1.07
C SER A 72 2.94 -6.76 -0.29
N VAL A 73 3.36 -5.56 -0.69
CA VAL A 73 3.03 -4.94 -1.98
C VAL A 73 4.24 -5.02 -2.91
N TRP A 74 4.02 -5.57 -4.09
CA TRP A 74 5.04 -5.80 -5.11
C TRP A 74 4.66 -5.13 -6.41
N TYR A 75 5.64 -4.64 -7.14
CA TYR A 75 5.50 -4.32 -8.55
C TYR A 75 6.09 -5.47 -9.36
N ALA A 76 5.24 -6.16 -10.13
CA ALA A 76 5.64 -7.35 -10.86
C ALA A 76 5.06 -7.30 -12.27
N ASP A 77 5.94 -7.12 -13.26
CA ASP A 77 5.62 -6.92 -14.68
C ASP A 77 4.41 -5.97 -14.90
N LYS A 78 4.61 -4.68 -14.63
CA LYS A 78 3.61 -3.61 -14.88
C LYS A 78 2.32 -3.68 -14.07
N GLU A 79 2.27 -4.53 -13.05
CA GLU A 79 1.11 -4.68 -12.18
C GLU A 79 1.52 -4.57 -10.70
N LEU A 80 0.61 -4.04 -9.89
CA LEU A 80 0.71 -4.16 -8.43
C LEU A 80 0.15 -5.50 -8.01
N ILE A 81 0.94 -6.26 -7.27
CA ILE A 81 0.56 -7.52 -6.65
C ILE A 81 0.52 -7.31 -5.15
N VAL A 82 -0.64 -7.57 -4.55
CA VAL A 82 -0.87 -7.47 -3.12
C VAL A 82 -0.96 -8.89 -2.57
N THR A 83 -0.09 -9.21 -1.62
CA THR A 83 -0.06 -10.52 -0.93
C THR A 83 -0.66 -10.38 0.45
N SER A 84 -1.19 -11.46 1.03
CA SER A 84 -1.68 -11.44 2.41
C SER A 84 -1.31 -12.71 3.14
N VAL A 85 -0.80 -12.55 4.36
CA VAL A 85 -0.52 -13.63 5.31
C VAL A 85 -1.24 -13.32 6.62
N THR A 86 -1.89 -14.33 7.21
CA THR A 86 -2.44 -14.23 8.58
C THR A 86 -1.28 -14.11 9.55
N LYS A 87 -1.25 -13.05 10.36
CA LYS A 87 -0.17 -12.76 11.31
C LYS A 87 0.10 -13.99 12.21
N GLY A 88 1.33 -14.49 12.22
CA GLY A 88 1.86 -15.40 13.25
C GLY A 88 2.49 -14.58 14.39
N ASP A 89 2.56 -15.21 15.57
CA ASP A 89 2.63 -14.69 16.94
C ASP A 89 3.40 -13.37 17.27
N GLU A 90 2.94 -12.77 18.37
CA GLU A 90 3.07 -11.42 18.97
C GLU A 90 4.44 -10.71 18.97
N THR A 91 5.52 -11.30 18.46
CA THR A 91 6.89 -10.75 18.60
C THR A 91 7.57 -10.37 17.29
N SER A 92 7.21 -10.90 16.12
CA SER A 92 7.61 -10.34 14.82
C SER A 92 6.86 -10.98 13.64
N VAL A 93 6.55 -10.18 12.63
CA VAL A 93 6.01 -10.68 11.35
C VAL A 93 7.07 -10.59 10.28
N VAL A 94 7.66 -11.74 9.91
CA VAL A 94 8.50 -11.84 8.73
C VAL A 94 7.67 -12.48 7.61
N THR A 95 7.10 -11.66 6.73
CA THR A 95 6.51 -12.15 5.49
C THR A 95 7.62 -12.58 4.54
N LYS A 96 7.87 -13.89 4.44
CA LYS A 96 8.73 -14.48 3.40
C LYS A 96 7.90 -14.78 2.15
N ASP A 97 7.24 -13.76 1.60
CA ASP A 97 6.49 -13.93 0.36
C ASP A 97 7.43 -14.06 -0.83
N SER A 98 7.21 -15.08 -1.67
CA SER A 98 7.84 -15.20 -2.98
C SER A 98 6.85 -14.87 -4.09
N ILE A 99 7.28 -14.05 -5.05
CA ILE A 99 6.52 -13.73 -6.25
C ILE A 99 7.23 -14.34 -7.45
N HIS A 100 6.51 -15.17 -8.20
CA HIS A 100 6.97 -15.69 -9.48
C HIS A 100 6.00 -15.27 -10.58
N ILE A 101 6.55 -14.77 -11.69
CA ILE A 101 5.79 -14.53 -12.93
C ILE A 101 6.33 -15.46 -13.99
N ARG A 102 5.43 -16.16 -14.67
CA ARG A 102 5.79 -16.97 -15.84
C ARG A 102 4.81 -16.76 -16.99
N TYR A 103 5.31 -16.88 -18.20
CA TYR A 103 4.52 -16.88 -19.42
C TYR A 103 4.52 -18.29 -19.98
N VAL A 104 3.36 -18.92 -19.99
CA VAL A 104 3.19 -20.26 -20.57
C VAL A 104 2.40 -20.14 -21.88
N PRO A 105 2.78 -20.83 -22.97
CA PRO A 105 2.03 -20.78 -24.22
C PRO A 105 0.54 -21.09 -24.01
N HIS A 106 -0.35 -20.33 -24.64
CA HIS A 106 -1.78 -20.59 -24.52
C HIS A 106 -2.14 -21.89 -25.24
N PRO A 107 -2.87 -22.84 -24.62
CA PRO A 107 -3.13 -24.16 -25.19
C PRO A 107 -3.89 -24.11 -26.52
N THR A 108 -4.77 -23.12 -26.69
CA THR A 108 -5.63 -23.00 -27.89
C THR A 108 -5.39 -21.76 -28.75
N LYS A 109 -4.67 -20.74 -28.24
CA LYS A 109 -4.52 -19.44 -28.91
C LYS A 109 -3.06 -19.26 -29.29
N LYS A 110 -2.68 -19.70 -30.49
CA LYS A 110 -1.28 -19.84 -30.93
C LYS A 110 -0.43 -18.56 -30.81
N ALA A 111 -1.05 -17.38 -30.86
CA ALA A 111 -0.38 -16.08 -30.75
C ALA A 111 -0.37 -15.50 -29.33
N TYR A 112 -0.82 -16.25 -28.32
CA TYR A 112 -0.97 -15.77 -26.96
C TYR A 112 -0.21 -16.63 -25.96
N TYR A 113 0.26 -15.98 -24.91
CA TYR A 113 0.75 -16.60 -23.68
C TYR A 113 -0.27 -16.37 -22.57
N ARG A 114 -0.26 -17.23 -21.56
CA ARG A 114 -0.87 -16.99 -20.26
C ARG A 114 0.23 -16.46 -19.33
N LYS A 115 0.11 -15.20 -18.92
CA LYS A 115 0.88 -14.63 -17.81
C LYS A 115 0.27 -15.16 -16.53
N GLU A 116 1.03 -15.96 -15.79
CA GLU A 116 0.63 -16.48 -14.48
C GLU A 116 1.42 -15.74 -13.40
N VAL A 117 0.72 -15.21 -12.40
CA VAL A 117 1.30 -14.65 -11.18
C VAL A 117 1.12 -15.67 -10.07
N LEU A 118 2.23 -16.09 -9.48
CA LEU A 118 2.27 -17.02 -8.36
C LEU A 118 2.77 -16.29 -7.11
N VAL A 119 2.07 -16.48 -6.01
CA VAL A 119 2.46 -16.03 -4.67
C VAL A 119 2.68 -17.28 -3.85
N ASN A 120 3.89 -17.48 -3.31
CA ASN A 120 4.26 -18.69 -2.56
C ASN A 120 3.89 -19.97 -3.34
N ASP A 121 4.25 -19.98 -4.63
CA ASP A 121 4.01 -21.04 -5.63
C ASP A 121 2.54 -21.39 -5.91
N LYS A 122 1.60 -20.62 -5.36
CA LYS A 122 0.17 -20.71 -5.68
C LYS A 122 -0.20 -19.68 -6.72
N LYS A 123 -0.81 -20.13 -7.82
CA LYS A 123 -1.32 -19.22 -8.85
C LYS A 123 -2.46 -18.37 -8.29
N VAL A 124 -2.25 -17.06 -8.22
CA VAL A 124 -3.24 -16.08 -7.74
C VAL A 124 -3.93 -15.35 -8.87
N LYS A 125 -3.25 -15.20 -10.02
CA LYS A 125 -3.78 -14.47 -11.18
C LYS A 125 -3.29 -15.10 -12.48
N GLN A 126 -4.15 -15.05 -13.49
CA GLN A 126 -3.82 -15.47 -14.85
C GLN A 126 -4.42 -14.47 -15.84
N THR A 127 -3.62 -13.97 -16.77
CA THR A 127 -4.07 -13.08 -17.86
C THR A 127 -3.53 -13.57 -19.20
N GLU A 128 -4.25 -13.28 -20.28
CA GLU A 128 -3.78 -13.57 -21.63
C GLU A 128 -2.96 -12.39 -22.16
N VAL A 129 -1.81 -12.68 -22.77
CA VAL A 129 -0.90 -11.68 -23.31
C VAL A 129 -0.49 -12.09 -24.72
N PHE A 130 -0.66 -11.18 -25.68
CA PHE A 130 -0.20 -11.40 -27.05
C PHE A 130 1.32 -11.53 -27.09
N HIS A 131 1.86 -12.46 -27.88
CA HIS A 131 3.29 -12.84 -27.82
C HIS A 131 4.26 -11.66 -27.98
N GLU A 132 3.93 -10.65 -28.80
CA GLU A 132 4.76 -9.45 -28.97
C GLU A 132 4.83 -8.55 -27.73
N ARG A 133 3.84 -8.67 -26.84
CA ARG A 133 3.77 -7.90 -25.59
C ARG A 133 4.45 -8.60 -24.42
N VAL A 134 4.95 -9.82 -24.61
CA VAL A 134 5.71 -10.55 -23.58
C VAL A 134 7.05 -9.82 -23.36
N PRO A 135 7.39 -9.43 -22.12
CA PRO A 135 8.63 -8.71 -21.85
C PRO A 135 9.85 -9.61 -22.05
N LYS A 136 10.93 -9.05 -22.58
CA LYS A 136 12.23 -9.75 -22.68
C LYS A 136 12.87 -10.01 -21.31
N LYS A 137 12.55 -9.16 -20.32
CA LYS A 137 13.01 -9.26 -18.93
C LYS A 137 11.83 -9.02 -18.01
N ILE A 138 11.58 -9.98 -17.12
CA ILE A 138 10.55 -9.86 -16.08
C ILE A 138 11.13 -9.02 -14.94
N GLU A 139 10.43 -7.96 -14.57
CA GLU A 139 10.77 -7.10 -13.44
C GLU A 139 9.87 -7.47 -12.25
N ILE A 140 10.47 -7.79 -11.11
CA ILE A 140 9.77 -8.06 -9.85
C ILE A 140 10.50 -7.27 -8.77
N ASN A 141 9.80 -6.34 -8.14
CA ASN A 141 10.33 -5.45 -7.12
C ASN A 141 9.40 -5.39 -5.92
N TYR A 142 9.95 -5.68 -4.74
CA TYR A 142 9.28 -5.41 -3.47
C TYR A 142 9.19 -3.90 -3.23
N LEU A 143 7.98 -3.41 -2.93
CA LEU A 143 7.72 -1.99 -2.70
C LEU A 143 7.73 -1.66 -1.22
N PHE A 144 6.73 -2.15 -0.50
CA PHE A 144 6.51 -1.87 0.92
C PHE A 144 5.53 -2.87 1.53
N ASN A 145 5.48 -2.87 2.86
CA ASN A 145 4.52 -3.64 3.64
C ASN A 145 3.35 -2.75 4.07
N MET A 146 2.18 -3.36 4.15
CA MET A 146 1.02 -2.84 4.85
C MET A 146 0.56 -3.85 5.90
N HIS A 147 -0.30 -3.41 6.81
CA HIS A 147 -1.04 -4.32 7.67
C HIS A 147 -2.49 -3.84 7.80
N THR A 148 -3.34 -4.71 8.34
CA THR A 148 -4.73 -4.37 8.65
C THR A 148 -4.94 -4.31 10.15
N HIS A 149 -5.85 -3.44 10.59
CA HIS A 149 -6.38 -3.47 11.95
C HIS A 149 -7.85 -3.89 11.93
N PRO A 150 -8.28 -4.76 12.86
CA PRO A 150 -9.68 -5.10 13.00
C PRO A 150 -10.49 -3.92 13.50
N LYS A 151 -11.79 -3.98 13.30
CA LYS A 151 -12.70 -3.03 13.92
C LYS A 151 -12.84 -3.33 15.41
N GLU A 152 -12.94 -2.28 16.20
CA GLU A 152 -13.27 -2.33 17.61
C GLU A 152 -14.67 -1.75 17.80
N VAL A 153 -15.54 -2.46 18.51
CA VAL A 153 -16.86 -1.95 18.87
C VAL A 153 -16.76 -1.39 20.28
N GLY A 154 -16.90 -0.07 20.40
CA GLY A 154 -16.90 0.60 21.69
C GLY A 154 -18.13 0.25 22.53
N ILE A 155 -18.08 0.60 23.81
CA ILE A 155 -19.19 0.42 24.77
C ILE A 155 -20.46 1.17 24.30
N ASP A 156 -20.27 2.24 23.53
CA ASP A 156 -21.32 3.05 22.90
C ASP A 156 -21.88 2.44 21.60
N GLY A 157 -21.40 1.26 21.20
CA GLY A 157 -21.77 0.61 19.93
C GLY A 157 -21.12 1.25 18.69
N MET A 158 -20.29 2.28 18.86
CA MET A 158 -19.61 2.89 17.72
C MET A 158 -18.40 2.07 17.30
N THR A 159 -18.31 1.81 16.00
CA THR A 159 -17.18 1.11 15.38
C THR A 159 -16.02 2.08 15.23
N ARG A 160 -14.85 1.67 15.72
CA ARG A 160 -13.58 2.40 15.65
C ARG A 160 -12.50 1.50 15.09
N TYR A 161 -11.43 2.11 14.60
CA TYR A 161 -10.22 1.41 14.18
C TYR A 161 -9.03 2.08 14.87
N SER A 162 -8.10 1.26 15.35
CA SER A 162 -6.82 1.76 15.82
C SER A 162 -6.02 2.33 14.64
N PHE A 163 -5.39 3.49 14.86
CA PHE A 163 -4.43 4.05 13.91
C PHE A 163 -3.07 3.34 14.04
N PHE A 164 -2.04 3.81 13.34
CA PHE A 164 -0.68 3.29 13.52
C PHE A 164 -0.26 3.34 14.99
N SER A 165 0.37 2.27 15.46
CA SER A 165 1.01 2.20 16.77
C SER A 165 2.44 2.75 16.72
N VAL A 166 3.01 3.07 17.88
CA VAL A 166 4.43 3.42 17.98
C VAL A 166 5.35 2.29 17.50
N GLN A 167 4.92 1.04 17.66
CA GLN A 167 5.65 -0.12 17.16
C GLN A 167 5.68 -0.18 15.63
N ASP A 168 4.61 0.24 14.96
CA ASP A 168 4.59 0.35 13.49
C ASP A 168 5.57 1.42 13.01
N ILE A 169 5.65 2.55 13.72
CA ILE A 169 6.62 3.62 13.42
C ILE A 169 8.05 3.11 13.64
N ARG A 170 8.35 2.44 14.76
CA ARG A 170 9.67 1.82 14.99
C ARG A 170 10.05 0.85 13.90
N SER A 171 9.10 0.04 13.45
CA SER A 171 9.31 -0.91 12.36
C SER A 171 9.62 -0.20 11.04
N LEU A 172 8.89 0.89 10.72
CA LEU A 172 9.16 1.72 9.54
C LEU A 172 10.56 2.37 9.60
N ILE A 173 10.90 3.03 10.72
CA ILE A 173 12.14 3.78 10.88
C ILE A 173 13.37 2.86 10.90
N SER A 174 13.30 1.73 11.62
CA SER A 174 14.40 0.75 11.65
C SER A 174 14.58 0.01 10.32
N SER A 175 13.54 -0.06 9.50
CA SER A 175 13.62 -0.64 8.16
C SER A 175 14.26 0.32 7.14
N LYS A 176 14.79 -0.23 6.04
CA LYS A 176 15.16 0.56 4.84
C LYS A 176 13.94 0.90 3.96
N ALA A 177 12.71 0.72 4.45
CA ALA A 177 11.52 1.03 3.68
C ALA A 177 11.29 2.54 3.64
N ILE A 178 10.96 3.06 2.46
CA ILE A 178 10.58 4.46 2.29
C ILE A 178 9.11 4.67 2.68
N MET A 179 8.30 3.61 2.59
CA MET A 179 6.85 3.70 2.72
C MET A 179 6.31 2.49 3.48
N THR A 180 5.19 2.66 4.16
CA THR A 180 4.33 1.59 4.69
C THR A 180 2.87 2.00 4.59
N GLY A 181 1.94 1.07 4.80
CA GLY A 181 0.52 1.37 4.83
C GLY A 181 -0.24 0.65 5.93
N LEU A 182 -1.43 1.16 6.21
CA LEU A 182 -2.40 0.60 7.14
C LEU A 182 -3.76 0.56 6.45
N VAL A 183 -4.46 -0.55 6.59
CA VAL A 183 -5.82 -0.73 6.07
C VAL A 183 -6.77 -0.89 7.26
N THR A 184 -7.64 0.10 7.42
CA THR A 184 -8.79 0.11 8.34
C THR A 184 -10.07 0.14 7.47
N ASP A 185 -11.09 0.90 7.89
CA ASP A 185 -12.12 1.44 6.99
C ASP A 185 -11.58 2.37 5.87
N LYS A 186 -10.30 2.74 5.96
CA LYS A 186 -9.57 3.57 4.99
C LYS A 186 -8.21 2.96 4.68
N LEU A 187 -7.58 3.44 3.62
CA LEU A 187 -6.19 3.17 3.33
C LEU A 187 -5.35 4.36 3.78
N TRP A 188 -4.36 4.09 4.62
CA TRP A 188 -3.39 5.06 5.07
C TRP A 188 -2.01 4.71 4.56
N PHE A 189 -1.23 5.72 4.20
CA PHE A 189 0.19 5.54 3.91
C PHE A 189 1.04 6.50 4.74
N LEU A 190 2.19 5.99 5.18
CA LEU A 190 3.27 6.79 5.73
C LEU A 190 4.46 6.71 4.79
N VAL A 191 5.05 7.86 4.49
CA VAL A 191 6.22 8.00 3.62
C VAL A 191 7.31 8.74 4.39
N ARG A 192 8.47 8.10 4.54
CA ARG A 192 9.67 8.73 5.10
C ARG A 192 10.16 9.83 4.18
N THR A 193 10.52 10.96 4.77
CA THR A 193 11.17 12.06 4.07
C THR A 193 12.63 12.16 4.50
N SER A 194 13.40 13.01 3.81
CA SER A 194 14.76 13.38 4.23
C SER A 194 14.83 14.04 5.61
N GLU A 195 13.70 14.52 6.12
CA GLU A 195 13.59 15.18 7.42
C GLU A 195 13.06 14.23 8.51
N THR A 196 12.67 13.00 8.14
CA THR A 196 12.20 12.01 9.10
C THR A 196 13.36 11.56 9.98
N SER A 197 13.26 11.89 11.27
CA SER A 197 14.25 11.51 12.29
C SER A 197 14.24 10.01 12.55
N ASP A 198 15.41 9.46 12.91
CA ASP A 198 15.51 8.11 13.44
C ASP A 198 15.11 8.03 14.93
N TYR A 199 14.99 9.18 15.60
CA TYR A 199 14.46 9.29 16.97
C TYR A 199 12.93 9.36 16.95
N ILE A 200 12.29 8.55 17.79
CA ILE A 200 10.83 8.48 17.94
C ILE A 200 10.47 9.10 19.29
N PRO A 201 9.81 10.27 19.34
CA PRO A 201 9.52 11.01 20.58
C PRO A 201 8.31 10.46 21.35
N TYR A 202 7.87 9.22 21.06
CA TYR A 202 6.66 8.61 21.59
C TYR A 202 6.95 7.33 22.36
N ASN A 203 6.20 7.13 23.44
CA ASN A 203 6.17 5.90 24.23
C ASN A 203 5.14 4.91 23.68
N ASP A 204 5.27 3.63 24.00
CA ASP A 204 4.49 2.54 23.40
C ASP A 204 2.97 2.68 23.55
N GLY A 205 2.52 3.36 24.61
CA GLY A 205 1.09 3.61 24.88
C GLY A 205 0.56 4.92 24.30
N ASP A 206 1.39 5.73 23.63
CA ASP A 206 0.96 7.02 23.09
C ASP A 206 0.05 6.83 21.87
N ILE A 207 -1.03 7.60 21.83
CA ILE A 207 -1.95 7.63 20.69
C ILE A 207 -1.36 8.53 19.62
N LEU A 208 -1.05 7.95 18.46
CA LEU A 208 -0.51 8.69 17.32
C LEU A 208 -1.61 9.43 16.58
N THR A 209 -1.31 10.67 16.18
CA THR A 209 -2.20 11.52 15.36
C THR A 209 -1.53 11.85 14.04
N VAL A 210 -2.32 12.24 13.04
CA VAL A 210 -1.81 12.67 11.73
C VAL A 210 -0.86 13.86 11.89
N GLU A 211 -1.24 14.81 12.75
CA GLU A 211 -0.48 16.01 13.07
C GLU A 211 0.84 15.67 13.75
N GLY A 212 0.85 14.74 14.72
CA GLY A 212 2.07 14.28 15.38
C GLY A 212 3.04 13.63 14.38
N LEU A 213 2.53 12.74 13.52
CA LEU A 213 3.34 12.10 12.48
C LEU A 213 3.93 13.12 11.48
N LYS A 214 3.17 14.16 11.14
CA LYS A 214 3.64 15.22 10.22
C LYS A 214 4.60 16.20 10.88
N ASN A 215 4.29 16.66 12.07
CA ASN A 215 4.99 17.78 12.70
C ASN A 215 6.22 17.31 13.49
N ASP A 216 6.09 16.20 14.21
CA ASP A 216 7.14 15.70 15.10
C ASP A 216 8.06 14.71 14.37
N MET A 217 7.48 13.85 13.52
CA MET A 217 8.22 12.82 12.77
C MET A 217 8.52 13.20 11.32
N LYS A 218 7.99 14.33 10.82
CA LYS A 218 8.17 14.81 9.43
C LYS A 218 7.82 13.75 8.37
N LEU A 219 6.83 12.91 8.65
CA LEU A 219 6.34 11.89 7.72
C LEU A 219 5.34 12.50 6.73
N GLY A 220 5.38 12.02 5.49
CA GLY A 220 4.28 12.20 4.55
C GLY A 220 3.13 11.26 4.91
N VAL A 221 1.96 11.82 5.26
CA VAL A 221 0.77 11.04 5.61
C VAL A 221 -0.25 11.15 4.50
N TYR A 222 -0.78 10.03 4.03
CA TYR A 222 -1.84 9.97 3.03
C TYR A 222 -3.03 9.18 3.55
N CYS A 223 -4.23 9.57 3.11
CA CYS A 223 -5.48 8.87 3.41
C CYS A 223 -6.33 8.71 2.15
N ALA A 224 -6.95 7.55 1.97
CA ALA A 224 -7.92 7.26 0.93
C ALA A 224 -9.12 6.50 1.49
N ASP A 225 -10.32 6.93 1.10
CA ASP A 225 -11.46 6.03 1.07
C ASP A 225 -11.25 4.96 -0.02
N PHE A 226 -11.85 3.78 0.17
CA PHE A 226 -11.77 2.71 -0.83
C PHE A 226 -12.21 3.17 -2.22
N ASN A 227 -11.43 2.80 -3.24
CA ASN A 227 -11.60 3.21 -4.64
C ASN A 227 -11.45 4.71 -4.91
N ARG A 228 -10.94 5.50 -3.95
CA ARG A 228 -10.60 6.92 -4.15
C ARG A 228 -9.09 7.11 -4.26
N LYS A 229 -8.65 8.33 -4.59
CA LYS A 229 -7.22 8.70 -4.56
C LYS A 229 -6.76 8.90 -3.12
N ALA A 230 -5.54 8.51 -2.80
CA ALA A 230 -4.91 8.79 -1.52
C ALA A 230 -4.43 10.25 -1.51
N ILE A 231 -5.01 11.06 -0.65
CA ILE A 231 -4.75 12.50 -0.55
C ILE A 231 -3.80 12.72 0.62
N ARG A 232 -2.77 13.54 0.39
CA ARG A 232 -1.83 13.95 1.42
C ARG A 232 -2.56 14.79 2.48
N GLN A 233 -2.41 14.42 3.74
CA GLN A 233 -3.04 15.07 4.88
C GLN A 233 -2.21 16.24 5.39
#